data_AF-D8MJS1-F1
#
_entry.id   AF-D8MJS1-F1
#
_cell.length_a   1.000
_cell.length_b   1.000
_cell.length_c   1.000
_cell.angle_alpha   90.00
_cell.angle_beta   90.00
_cell.angle_gamma   90.00
#
_symmetry.space_group_name_H-M   'P 1'
#
loop_
_entity.id
_entity.type
_entity.pdbx_description
1 polymer ?
#
loop_
_entity_poly.entity_id
_entity_poly.type
_entity_poly.pdbx_seq_one_letter_code
_entity_poly.pdbx_strand_id
1 'polypeptide(L)'
;MRQTESNPQTADQIAHHFSRPSLPTQQETMGRIVAEILASGKNLNRKAICTRLLQRLEHASGAEEERHYQQLIGLLFGRDPQ
;
A
#
# COMPACT_ATOMS: atom_id res chain seq x y z
N MET A 1 -6.44 -43.44 -16.63
CA MET A 1 -5.32 -42.47 -16.70
C MET A 1 -5.95 -41.09 -16.82
N ARG A 2 -5.98 -40.30 -15.74
CA ARG A 2 -6.60 -38.97 -15.73
C ARG A 2 -5.55 -37.99 -16.23
N GLN A 3 -5.64 -37.54 -17.48
CA GLN A 3 -4.78 -36.48 -17.99
C GLN A 3 -5.23 -35.18 -17.30
N THR A 4 -4.50 -34.77 -16.26
CA THR A 4 -4.56 -33.39 -15.79
C THR A 4 -3.88 -32.54 -16.86
N GLU A 5 -4.68 -32.03 -17.79
CA GLU A 5 -4.25 -30.96 -18.69
C GLU A 5 -3.92 -29.75 -17.81
N SER A 6 -2.64 -29.56 -17.48
CA SER A 6 -2.18 -28.30 -16.93
C SER A 6 -2.27 -27.29 -18.07
N ASN A 7 -3.38 -26.56 -18.15
CA ASN A 7 -3.56 -25.52 -19.15
C ASN A 7 -2.47 -24.45 -18.93
N PRO A 8 -1.48 -24.32 -19.84
CA PRO A 8 -0.38 -23.37 -19.67
C PRO A 8 -0.88 -21.92 -19.52
N GLN A 9 -2.04 -21.63 -20.10
CA GLN A 9 -2.73 -20.35 -19.99
C GLN A 9 -3.08 -19.99 -18.52
N THR A 10 -3.40 -20.97 -17.68
CA THR A 10 -3.70 -20.73 -16.26
C THR A 10 -2.43 -20.39 -15.48
N ALA A 11 -1.32 -21.06 -15.77
CA ALA A 11 -0.03 -20.78 -15.13
C ALA A 11 0.50 -19.39 -15.50
N ASP A 12 0.37 -19.00 -16.78
CA ASP A 12 0.77 -17.68 -17.26
C ASP A 12 -0.09 -16.55 -16.68
N GLN A 13 -1.41 -16.75 -16.54
CA GLN A 13 -2.30 -15.79 -15.90
C GLN A 13 -1.98 -15.60 -14.42
N ILE A 14 -1.67 -16.69 -13.71
CA ILE A 14 -1.26 -16.65 -12.30
C ILE A 14 0.08 -15.89 -12.17
N ALA A 15 1.06 -16.20 -13.01
CA ALA A 15 2.35 -15.50 -13.02
C ALA A 15 2.18 -14.01 -13.31
N HIS A 16 1.32 -13.64 -14.27
CA HIS A 16 1.02 -12.25 -14.59
C HIS A 16 0.32 -11.53 -13.42
N HIS A 17 -0.57 -12.21 -12.70
CA HIS A 17 -1.25 -11.63 -11.55
C HIS A 17 -0.27 -11.30 -10.41
N PHE A 18 0.67 -12.20 -10.11
CA PHE A 18 1.70 -11.97 -9.09
C PHE A 18 2.82 -11.04 -9.54
N SER A 19 3.01 -10.85 -10.84
CA SER A 19 4.00 -9.94 -11.41
C SER A 19 3.50 -8.49 -11.51
N ARG A 20 2.19 -8.24 -11.33
CA ARG A 20 1.65 -6.89 -11.31
C ARG A 20 2.01 -6.20 -9.98
N PRO A 21 2.68 -5.04 -10.00
CA PRO A 21 2.85 -4.25 -8.80
C PRO A 21 1.47 -3.76 -8.33
N SER A 22 0.95 -4.37 -7.27
CA SER A 22 -0.26 -3.91 -6.60
C SER A 22 0.10 -2.84 -5.58
N LEU A 23 -0.71 -1.78 -5.50
CA LEU A 23 -0.57 -0.78 -4.45
C LEU A 23 -0.75 -1.46 -3.07
N PRO A 24 0.09 -1.16 -2.07
CA PRO A 24 -0.04 -1.74 -0.74
C PRO A 24 -1.40 -1.38 -0.11
N THR A 25 -1.93 -2.27 0.71
CA THR A 25 -3.17 -1.97 1.45
C THR A 25 -2.98 -0.81 2.43
N GLN A 26 -4.08 -0.20 2.89
CA GLN A 26 -4.01 0.88 3.88
C GLN A 26 -3.29 0.43 5.16
N GLN A 27 -3.64 -0.74 5.70
CA GLN A 27 -3.02 -1.29 6.90
C GLN A 27 -1.53 -1.61 6.67
N GLU A 28 -1.17 -2.17 5.52
CA GLU A 28 0.23 -2.43 5.19
C GLU A 28 1.05 -1.13 5.09
N THR A 29 0.49 -0.13 4.42
CA THR A 29 1.14 1.18 4.27
C THR A 29 1.37 1.84 5.64
N MET A 30 0.35 1.82 6.49
CA MET A 30 0.42 2.34 7.85
C MET A 30 1.43 1.56 8.71
N GLY A 31 1.40 0.22 8.63
CA GLY A 31 2.35 -0.65 9.32
C GLY A 31 3.80 -0.36 8.94
N ARG A 32 4.07 -0.18 7.64
CA ARG A 32 5.40 0.23 7.15
C ARG A 32 5.84 1.59 7.70
N ILE A 33 4.95 2.59 7.70
CA ILE A 33 5.25 3.93 8.25
C ILE A 33 5.57 3.85 9.74
N VAL A 34 4.76 3.10 10.51
CA VAL A 34 5.00 2.90 11.95
C VAL A 34 6.36 2.23 12.18
N ALA A 35 6.67 1.17 11.44
CA ALA A 35 7.95 0.48 11.51
C ALA A 35 9.13 1.41 11.19
N GLU A 36 9.02 2.23 10.13
CA GLU A 36 10.05 3.21 9.75
C GLU A 36 10.27 4.29 10.82
N ILE A 37 9.20 4.77 11.45
CA ILE A 37 9.29 5.77 12.52
C ILE A 37 10.02 5.18 13.72
N LEU A 38 9.60 3.99 14.17
CA LEU A 38 10.20 3.30 15.31
C LEU A 38 11.66 2.92 15.04
N ALA A 39 11.97 2.40 13.86
CA ALA A 39 13.34 2.07 13.44
C ALA A 39 14.26 3.31 13.40
N SER A 40 13.70 4.49 13.13
CA SER A 40 14.45 5.76 13.17
C SER A 40 14.64 6.33 14.58
N GLY A 41 14.19 5.63 15.63
CA GLY A 41 14.25 6.09 17.02
C GLY A 41 13.36 7.30 17.31
N LYS A 42 12.40 7.61 16.43
CA LYS A 42 11.48 8.75 16.59
C LYS A 42 10.24 8.34 17.34
N ASN A 43 9.67 9.28 18.09
CA ASN A 43 8.39 9.07 18.78
C ASN A 43 7.27 8.83 17.78
N LEU A 44 6.53 7.73 17.98
CA LEU A 44 5.33 7.44 17.23
C LEU A 44 4.21 8.37 17.67
N ASN A 45 3.82 9.30 16.80
CA ASN A 45 2.72 10.22 17.03
C ASN A 45 2.08 10.63 15.70
N ARG A 46 0.89 11.23 15.76
CA ARG A 46 0.15 11.66 14.57
C ARG A 46 0.98 12.57 13.66
N LYS A 47 1.75 13.52 14.21
CA LYS A 47 2.61 14.41 13.42
C LYS A 47 3.65 13.63 12.61
N ALA A 48 4.36 12.69 13.23
CA ALA A 48 5.36 11.87 12.56
C ALA A 48 4.76 11.02 11.44
N ILE A 49 3.57 10.45 11.66
CA ILE A 49 2.84 9.67 10.65
C ILE A 49 2.41 10.59 9.49
N CYS A 50 1.79 11.73 9.78
CA CYS A 50 1.34 12.68 8.75
C CYS A 50 2.52 13.19 7.91
N THR A 51 3.66 13.51 8.52
CA THR A 51 4.86 13.94 7.78
C THR A 51 5.32 12.88 6.79
N ARG A 52 5.33 11.59 7.17
CA ARG A 52 5.70 10.50 6.27
C ARG A 52 4.70 10.32 5.13
N LEU A 53 3.39 10.42 5.42
CA LEU A 53 2.35 10.33 4.39
C LEU A 53 2.42 11.50 3.40
N LEU A 54 2.61 12.73 3.88
CA LEU A 54 2.77 13.91 3.04
C LEU A 54 4.01 13.79 2.15
N GLN A 55 5.13 13.35 2.71
CA GLN A 55 6.34 13.12 1.92
C GLN A 55 6.09 12.08 0.80
N ARG A 56 5.39 10.98 1.07
CA ARG A 56 5.07 9.99 0.03
C ARG A 56 4.09 10.52 -1.01
N LEU A 57 3.11 11.33 -0.59
CA LEU A 57 2.18 12.00 -1.49
C LEU A 57 2.90 12.96 -2.45
N GLU A 58 3.89 13.72 -1.95
CA GLU A 58 4.71 14.61 -2.79
C GLU A 58 5.53 13.86 -3.87
N HIS A 59 5.83 12.57 -3.65
CA HIS A 59 6.61 11.74 -4.57
C HIS A 59 5.74 10.71 -5.32
N ALA A 60 4.41 10.74 -5.13
CA ALA A 60 3.50 9.81 -5.78
C ALA A 60 3.51 10.07 -7.29
N SER A 61 3.45 8.99 -8.07
CA SER A 61 3.59 9.05 -9.54
C SER A 61 2.28 8.84 -10.29
N GLY A 62 1.18 8.59 -9.60
CA GLY A 62 -0.12 8.33 -10.21
C GLY A 62 -1.30 8.62 -9.29
N ALA A 63 -2.45 8.88 -9.92
CA ALA A 63 -3.68 9.28 -9.24
C ALA A 63 -4.17 8.25 -8.20
N GLU A 64 -3.99 6.95 -8.44
CA GLU A 64 -4.37 5.91 -7.47
C GLU A 64 -3.50 5.98 -6.20
N GLU A 65 -2.21 6.21 -6.36
CA GLU A 65 -1.27 6.33 -5.25
C GLU A 65 -1.51 7.62 -4.46
N GLU A 66 -1.74 8.75 -5.15
CA GLU A 66 -2.13 10.00 -4.51
C GLU A 66 -3.42 9.84 -3.70
N ARG A 67 -4.46 9.25 -4.30
CA ARG A 67 -5.74 8.99 -3.64
C ARG A 67 -5.56 8.12 -2.40
N HIS A 68 -4.74 7.08 -2.50
CA HIS A 68 -4.44 6.19 -1.37
C HIS A 68 -3.81 6.94 -0.19
N TYR A 69 -2.79 7.77 -0.44
CA TYR A 69 -2.19 8.57 0.64
C TYR A 69 -3.14 9.63 1.19
N GLN A 70 -3.95 10.28 0.34
CA GLN A 70 -4.98 11.23 0.78
C GLN A 70 -6.04 10.57 1.67
N GLN A 71 -6.47 9.35 1.35
CA GLN A 71 -7.40 8.58 2.19
C GLN A 71 -6.79 8.26 3.56
N LEU A 72 -5.53 7.79 3.60
CA LEU A 72 -4.83 7.53 4.86
C LEU A 72 -4.69 8.79 5.72
N ILE A 73 -4.41 9.93 5.10
CA ILE A 73 -4.38 11.24 5.78
C ILE A 73 -5.79 11.57 6.31
N GLY A 74 -6.84 11.37 5.50
CA GLY A 74 -8.24 11.55 5.89
C GLY A 74 -8.62 10.76 7.14
N LEU A 75 -8.27 9.46 7.18
CA LEU A 75 -8.47 8.59 8.34
C LEU A 75 -7.81 9.14 9.60
N LEU A 76 -6.56 9.63 9.50
CA LEU A 76 -5.88 10.24 10.63
C LEU A 76 -6.59 11.49 11.12
N PHE A 77 -7.33 12.21 10.29
CA PHE A 77 -8.11 13.37 10.70
C PHE A 77 -9.57 13.06 11.05
N GLY A 78 -9.95 11.78 11.10
CA GLY A 78 -11.35 11.37 11.35
C GLY A 78 -12.29 11.71 10.20
N ARG A 79 -11.76 11.95 9.00
CA ARG A 79 -12.51 12.12 7.77
C ARG A 79 -12.56 10.78 7.05
N ASP A 80 -13.35 9.86 7.59
CA ASP A 80 -13.65 8.61 6.88
C ASP A 80 -14.59 8.95 5.71
N PRO A 81 -14.25 8.60 4.45
CA PRO A 81 -15.22 8.67 3.38
C PRO A 81 -16.25 7.55 3.60
N GLN A 82 -17.49 7.93 3.94
CA GLN A 82 -18.63 7.03 3.77
C GLN A 82 -18.92 6.79 2.29
#